data_AF-A0A3G3K559-F1
#
_entry.id   AF-A0A3G3K559-F1
#
_cell.length_a   1.000
_cell.length_b   1.000
_cell.length_c   1.000
_cell.angle_alpha   90.00
_cell.angle_beta   90.00
_cell.angle_gamma   90.00
#
_symmetry.space_group_name_H-M   'P 1'
#
loop_
_entity.id
_entity.type
_entity.pdbx_description
1 polymer ?
#
loop_
_entity_poly.entity_id
_entity_poly.type
_entity_poly.pdbx_seq_one_letter_code
_entity_poly.pdbx_strand_id
1 'polypeptide(L)'
;MQKVVKWLGVVVILAGIARMGMTPSALIWGGDSHQELLCGYVAAILMAFSSIALYLPQMKETGKLGFAAVFITAAGNIVISGQQYGIWAYGAYAEKGLFVNVTGALVGIGMMLGTILLGIVTFRAKVFPLWNVLLFVVMLVSFGIPGLESWFALFWGLAYGAMGYTIVTSRYRNKEAAAKSLSVAS
;
A
#
# COMPACT_ATOMS: atom_id res chain seq x y z
N MET A 1 -13.34 -7.56 18.09
CA MET A 1 -12.31 -6.76 17.37
C MET A 1 -11.19 -7.59 16.72
N GLN A 2 -10.52 -8.51 17.43
CA GLN A 2 -9.42 -9.29 16.85
C GLN A 2 -9.78 -10.09 15.57
N LYS A 3 -10.97 -10.69 15.52
CA LYS A 3 -11.47 -11.39 14.31
C LYS A 3 -11.60 -10.45 13.10
N VAL A 4 -12.11 -9.23 13.30
CA VAL A 4 -12.27 -8.22 12.24
C VAL A 4 -10.90 -7.78 11.72
N VAL A 5 -9.95 -7.53 12.61
CA VAL A 5 -8.58 -7.13 12.23
C VAL A 5 -7.87 -8.24 11.44
N LYS A 6 -8.09 -9.51 11.79
CA LYS A 6 -7.57 -10.63 10.99
C LYS A 6 -8.20 -10.69 9.60
N TRP A 7 -9.51 -10.48 9.47
CA TRP A 7 -10.17 -10.37 8.17
C TRP A 7 -9.64 -9.21 7.33
N LEU A 8 -9.44 -8.04 7.96
CA LEU A 8 -8.79 -6.92 7.30
C LEU A 8 -7.35 -7.25 6.89
N GLY A 9 -6.63 -8.05 7.70
CA GLY A 9 -5.32 -8.59 7.33
C GLY A 9 -5.36 -9.47 6.06
N VAL A 10 -6.42 -10.25 5.85
CA VAL A 10 -6.64 -10.99 4.59
C VAL A 10 -6.82 -10.01 3.43
N VAL A 11 -7.57 -8.92 3.60
CA VAL A 11 -7.72 -7.88 2.58
C VAL A 11 -6.37 -7.24 2.24
N VAL A 12 -5.51 -6.98 3.23
CA VAL A 12 -4.13 -6.50 2.99
C VAL A 12 -3.34 -7.49 2.13
N ILE A 13 -3.45 -8.80 2.41
CA ILE A 13 -2.78 -9.84 1.61
C ILE A 13 -3.27 -9.81 0.17
N LEU A 14 -4.59 -9.77 -0.04
CA LEU A 14 -5.19 -9.71 -1.38
C LEU A 14 -4.78 -8.43 -2.12
N ALA A 15 -4.72 -7.30 -1.43
CA ALA A 15 -4.21 -6.05 -1.98
C ALA A 15 -2.75 -6.20 -2.46
N GLY A 16 -1.92 -6.84 -1.63
CA GLY A 16 -0.53 -7.15 -1.95
C GLY A 16 -0.39 -8.06 -3.17
N ILE A 17 -1.18 -9.14 -3.24
CA ILE A 17 -1.19 -10.07 -4.37
C ILE A 17 -1.63 -9.38 -5.67
N ALA A 18 -2.71 -8.60 -5.64
CA ALA A 18 -3.18 -7.85 -6.79
C ALA A 18 -2.10 -6.87 -7.28
N ARG A 19 -1.39 -6.21 -6.37
CA ARG A 19 -0.31 -5.28 -6.71
C ARG A 19 0.90 -5.99 -7.30
N MET A 20 1.29 -7.14 -6.74
CA MET A 20 2.33 -8.00 -7.30
C MET A 20 1.98 -8.46 -8.71
N GLY A 21 0.70 -8.67 -9.02
CA GLY A 21 0.22 -9.09 -10.34
C GLY A 21 0.49 -8.09 -11.47
N MET A 22 0.73 -6.80 -11.17
CA MET A 22 1.10 -5.81 -12.18
C MET A 22 2.42 -6.15 -12.88
N THR A 23 3.47 -6.44 -12.11
CA THR A 23 4.81 -6.72 -12.65
C THR A 23 4.85 -7.90 -13.63
N PRO A 24 4.36 -9.13 -13.30
CA PRO A 24 4.36 -10.22 -14.27
C PRO A 24 3.42 -9.92 -15.45
N SER A 25 2.32 -9.19 -15.24
CA SER A 25 1.44 -8.80 -16.34
C SER A 25 2.15 -7.88 -17.34
N ALA A 26 2.89 -6.88 -16.83
CA ALA A 26 3.69 -5.98 -17.64
C ALA A 26 4.83 -6.72 -18.38
N LEU A 27 5.46 -7.71 -17.74
CA LEU A 27 6.54 -8.49 -18.34
C LEU A 27 6.06 -9.45 -19.44
N ILE A 28 4.84 -9.99 -19.33
CA ILE A 28 4.27 -10.95 -20.29
C ILE A 28 3.54 -10.25 -21.44
N TRP A 29 2.72 -9.24 -21.14
CA TRP A 29 1.85 -8.56 -22.12
C TRP A 29 2.30 -7.15 -22.50
N GLY A 30 3.41 -6.66 -21.93
CA GLY A 30 3.91 -5.30 -22.14
C GLY A 30 3.34 -4.29 -21.13
N GLY A 31 4.05 -3.17 -21.00
CA GLY A 31 3.64 -2.06 -20.15
C GLY A 31 2.31 -1.45 -20.62
N ASP A 32 1.49 -1.01 -19.67
CA ASP A 32 0.12 -0.50 -19.87
C ASP A 32 -0.82 -1.51 -20.55
N SER A 33 -0.53 -2.81 -20.43
CA SER A 33 -1.46 -3.85 -20.87
C SER A 33 -2.74 -3.86 -20.04
N HIS A 34 -3.84 -4.37 -20.61
CA HIS A 34 -5.13 -4.43 -19.91
C HIS A 34 -5.05 -5.23 -18.60
N GLN A 35 -4.22 -6.28 -18.57
CA GLN A 35 -3.97 -7.12 -17.41
C GLN A 35 -3.23 -6.37 -16.31
N GLU A 36 -2.18 -5.63 -16.66
CA GLU A 36 -1.43 -4.79 -15.72
C GLU A 36 -2.34 -3.72 -15.10
N LEU A 37 -3.09 -2.99 -15.92
CA LEU A 37 -3.95 -1.91 -15.46
C LEU A 37 -5.10 -2.43 -14.58
N LEU A 38 -5.69 -3.58 -14.90
CA LEU A 38 -6.71 -4.21 -14.08
C LEU A 38 -6.15 -4.64 -12.71
N CYS A 39 -4.97 -5.26 -12.69
CA CYS A 39 -4.26 -5.58 -11.45
C CYS A 39 -4.00 -4.32 -10.63
N GLY A 40 -3.52 -3.25 -11.27
CA GLY A 40 -3.25 -1.96 -10.63
C GLY A 40 -4.49 -1.29 -10.07
N TYR A 41 -5.60 -1.32 -10.79
CA TYR A 41 -6.89 -0.80 -10.37
C TYR A 41 -7.42 -1.52 -9.12
N VAL A 42 -7.50 -2.85 -9.18
CA VAL A 42 -7.98 -3.68 -8.06
C VAL A 42 -7.06 -3.52 -6.85
N ALA A 43 -5.74 -3.54 -7.07
CA ALA A 43 -4.76 -3.33 -6.02
C ALA A 43 -4.97 -1.99 -5.32
N ALA A 44 -5.08 -0.90 -6.07
CA ALA A 44 -5.21 0.44 -5.51
C ALA A 44 -6.47 0.58 -4.64
N ILE A 45 -7.62 0.05 -5.07
CA ILE A 45 -8.84 0.03 -4.26
C ILE A 45 -8.61 -0.75 -2.95
N LEU A 46 -8.09 -1.97 -3.04
CA LEU A 46 -7.86 -2.80 -1.86
C LEU A 46 -6.81 -2.18 -0.93
N MET A 47 -5.77 -1.54 -1.47
CA MET A 47 -4.72 -0.84 -0.71
C MET A 47 -5.28 0.37 0.03
N ALA A 48 -6.20 1.12 -0.58
CA ALA A 48 -6.85 2.25 0.09
C ALA A 48 -7.58 1.81 1.36
N PHE A 49 -8.41 0.76 1.28
CA PHE A 49 -9.12 0.23 2.44
C PHE A 49 -8.21 -0.47 3.44
N SER A 50 -7.25 -1.26 2.94
CA SER A 50 -6.35 -2.05 3.79
C SER A 50 -5.32 -1.21 4.53
N SER A 51 -5.07 0.03 4.13
CA SER A 51 -4.24 0.98 4.88
C SER A 51 -4.73 1.16 6.33
N ILE A 52 -6.05 1.11 6.56
CA ILE A 52 -6.64 1.14 7.91
C ILE A 52 -6.21 -0.11 8.71
N ALA A 53 -6.19 -1.28 8.08
CA ALA A 53 -5.76 -2.51 8.72
C ALA A 53 -4.29 -2.46 9.18
N LEU A 54 -3.43 -1.75 8.44
CA LEU A 54 -2.03 -1.51 8.81
C LEU A 54 -1.90 -0.58 10.03
N TYR A 55 -2.87 0.32 10.23
CA TYR A 55 -2.90 1.25 11.36
C TYR A 55 -3.31 0.57 12.67
N LEU A 56 -4.38 -0.23 12.64
CA LEU A 56 -5.04 -0.74 13.86
C LEU A 56 -4.08 -1.42 14.86
N PRO A 57 -3.15 -2.32 14.45
CA PRO A 57 -2.24 -2.96 15.40
C PRO A 57 -1.24 -2.00 16.05
N GLN A 58 -0.99 -0.83 15.46
CA GLN A 58 0.02 0.13 15.90
C GLN A 58 -0.53 1.51 16.24
N MET A 59 -1.86 1.64 16.35
CA MET A 59 -2.50 2.95 16.49
C MET A 59 -2.11 3.68 17.77
N LYS A 60 -1.84 2.97 18.89
CA LYS A 60 -1.41 3.62 20.15
C LYS A 60 0.01 4.17 20.07
N GLU A 61 0.88 3.46 19.37
CA GLU A 61 2.29 3.83 19.26
C GLU A 61 2.51 4.91 18.19
N THR A 62 1.66 4.94 17.15
CA THR A 62 1.76 5.88 16.03
C THR A 62 0.86 7.11 16.17
N GLY A 63 -0.23 7.00 16.94
CA GLY A 63 -1.15 8.10 17.23
C GLY A 63 -1.69 8.80 15.99
N LYS A 64 -1.78 10.13 16.06
CA LYS A 64 -2.31 10.99 14.98
C LYS A 64 -1.45 10.97 13.72
N LEU A 65 -0.13 10.82 13.86
CA LEU A 65 0.79 10.74 12.72
C LEU A 65 0.58 9.45 11.93
N GLY A 66 0.36 8.32 12.61
CA GLY A 66 0.00 7.06 11.94
C GLY A 66 -1.31 7.17 11.18
N PHE A 67 -2.31 7.81 11.78
CA PHE A 67 -3.59 8.06 11.13
C PHE A 67 -3.46 8.95 9.88
N ALA A 68 -2.69 10.04 9.97
CA ALA A 68 -2.43 10.92 8.84
C ALA A 68 -1.70 10.19 7.69
N ALA A 69 -0.69 9.37 8.01
CA ALA A 69 0.04 8.58 7.02
C ALA A 69 -0.90 7.62 6.26
N VAL A 70 -1.77 6.94 7.00
CA VAL A 70 -2.78 6.01 6.44
C VAL A 70 -3.79 6.74 5.58
N PHE A 71 -4.27 7.90 6.01
CA PHE A 71 -5.21 8.71 5.25
C PHE A 71 -4.61 9.22 3.94
N ILE A 72 -3.39 9.76 3.99
CA ILE A 72 -2.66 10.24 2.80
C ILE A 72 -2.42 9.07 1.82
N THR A 73 -2.00 7.92 2.34
CA THR A 73 -1.78 6.70 1.54
C THR A 73 -3.07 6.21 0.90
N ALA A 74 -4.19 6.21 1.64
CA ALA A 74 -5.48 5.79 1.13
C ALA A 74 -6.00 6.75 0.05
N ALA A 75 -5.89 8.06 0.26
CA ALA A 75 -6.25 9.07 -0.73
C ALA A 75 -5.42 8.92 -2.01
N GLY A 76 -4.11 8.73 -1.89
CA GLY A 76 -3.23 8.46 -3.02
C GLY A 76 -3.67 7.24 -3.83
N ASN A 77 -3.99 6.15 -3.15
CA ASN A 77 -4.46 4.92 -3.80
C ASN A 77 -5.82 5.11 -4.50
N ILE A 78 -6.73 5.92 -3.97
CA ILE A 78 -8.00 6.25 -4.65
C ILE A 78 -7.74 7.02 -5.95
N VAL A 79 -6.78 7.95 -5.96
CA VAL A 79 -6.44 8.67 -7.21
C VAL A 79 -5.76 7.73 -8.20
N ILE A 80 -4.86 6.85 -7.74
CA ILE A 80 -4.23 5.82 -8.58
C ILE A 80 -5.30 4.92 -9.20
N SER A 81 -6.31 4.47 -8.45
CA SER A 81 -7.35 3.61 -9.01
C SER A 81 -8.13 4.33 -10.12
N GLY A 82 -8.43 5.62 -9.95
CA GLY A 82 -9.03 6.44 -10.99
C GLY A 82 -8.18 6.53 -12.26
N GLN A 83 -6.86 6.73 -12.13
CA GLN A 83 -5.94 6.76 -13.26
C GLN A 83 -5.84 5.42 -14.00
N GLN A 84 -5.67 4.33 -13.25
CA GLN A 84 -5.58 2.97 -13.80
C GLN A 84 -6.86 2.58 -14.51
N TYR A 85 -8.02 2.88 -13.92
CA TYR A 85 -9.32 2.69 -14.57
C TYR A 85 -9.48 3.53 -15.83
N GLY A 86 -9.06 4.80 -15.81
CA GLY A 86 -9.15 5.68 -16.96
C GLY A 86 -8.38 5.15 -18.17
N ILE A 87 -7.13 4.74 -17.97
CA ILE A 87 -6.32 4.16 -19.05
C ILE A 87 -6.94 2.83 -19.51
N TRP A 88 -7.37 1.99 -18.57
CA TRP A 88 -7.98 0.69 -18.89
C TRP A 88 -9.29 0.81 -19.68
N ALA A 89 -10.16 1.75 -19.33
CA ALA A 89 -11.48 1.90 -19.93
C ALA A 89 -11.44 2.64 -21.28
N TYR A 90 -10.55 3.62 -21.42
CA TYR A 90 -10.50 4.50 -22.59
C TYR A 90 -9.31 4.23 -23.51
N GLY A 91 -8.35 3.39 -23.10
CA GLY A 91 -7.20 2.98 -23.91
C GLY A 91 -6.16 4.09 -24.15
N ALA A 92 -6.29 5.24 -23.49
CA ALA A 92 -5.41 6.38 -23.67
C ALA A 92 -5.19 7.12 -22.35
N TYR A 93 -4.02 7.74 -22.24
CA TYR A 93 -3.74 8.70 -21.18
C TYR A 93 -4.62 9.94 -21.35
N ALA A 94 -5.08 10.50 -20.22
CA ALA A 94 -5.79 11.77 -20.23
C ALA A 94 -4.91 12.88 -20.84
N GLU A 95 -5.52 13.75 -21.64
CA GLU A 95 -4.81 14.88 -22.23
C GLU A 95 -4.18 15.78 -21.17
N LYS A 96 -2.97 16.27 -21.45
CA LYS A 96 -2.23 17.14 -20.52
C LYS A 96 -3.07 18.38 -20.21
N GLY A 97 -3.24 18.66 -18.93
CA GLY A 97 -4.01 19.80 -18.47
C GLY A 97 -3.91 19.97 -16.95
N LEU A 98 -4.52 21.03 -16.43
CA LEU A 98 -4.50 21.34 -14.99
C LEU A 98 -4.99 20.15 -14.15
N PHE A 99 -6.06 19.48 -14.58
CA PHE A 99 -6.60 18.32 -13.88
C PHE A 99 -5.60 17.14 -13.81
N VAL A 100 -4.92 16.82 -14.91
CA VAL A 100 -3.90 15.75 -14.96
C VAL A 100 -2.68 16.10 -14.10
N ASN A 101 -2.26 17.37 -14.12
CA ASN A 101 -1.14 17.81 -13.30
C ASN A 101 -1.46 17.76 -11.80
N VAL A 102 -2.66 18.20 -11.41
CA VAL A 102 -3.12 18.16 -10.01
C VAL A 102 -3.28 16.72 -9.53
N THR A 103 -3.93 15.86 -10.32
CA THR A 103 -4.10 14.44 -9.96
C THR A 103 -2.77 13.71 -9.92
N GLY A 104 -1.86 13.97 -10.86
CA GLY A 104 -0.49 13.45 -10.84
C GLY A 104 0.29 13.88 -9.57
N ALA A 105 0.20 15.15 -9.18
CA ALA A 105 0.82 15.64 -7.95
C ALA A 105 0.21 14.98 -6.70
N LEU A 106 -1.11 14.80 -6.66
CA LEU A 106 -1.80 14.08 -5.58
C LEU A 106 -1.38 12.61 -5.49
N VAL A 107 -1.12 11.95 -6.62
CA VAL A 107 -0.55 10.60 -6.63
C VAL A 107 0.86 10.59 -6.09
N GLY A 108 1.72 11.51 -6.52
CA GLY A 108 3.09 11.63 -6.00
C GLY A 108 3.10 11.84 -4.48
N ILE A 109 2.30 12.78 -3.98
CA ILE A 109 2.16 13.04 -2.53
C ILE A 109 1.55 11.83 -1.83
N GLY A 110 0.39 11.36 -2.29
CA GLY A 110 -0.34 10.27 -1.64
C GLY A 110 0.46 8.97 -1.58
N MET A 111 1.12 8.61 -2.69
CA MET A 111 1.93 7.40 -2.80
C MET A 111 3.26 7.54 -2.08
N MET A 112 4.09 8.52 -2.45
CA MET A 112 5.45 8.61 -1.91
C MET A 112 5.45 9.13 -0.48
N LEU A 113 4.86 10.31 -0.24
CA LEU A 113 4.85 10.89 1.11
C LEU A 113 4.05 10.01 2.07
N GLY A 114 2.87 9.52 1.65
CA GLY A 114 2.07 8.59 2.44
C GLY A 114 2.85 7.34 2.82
N THR A 115 3.50 6.68 1.86
CA THR A 115 4.25 5.44 2.13
C THR A 115 5.53 5.67 2.93
N ILE A 116 6.25 6.77 2.68
CA ILE A 116 7.43 7.16 3.48
C ILE A 116 7.00 7.40 4.93
N LEU A 117 5.95 8.18 5.15
CA LEU A 117 5.43 8.43 6.50
C LEU A 117 4.98 7.12 7.15
N LEU A 118 4.26 6.26 6.42
CA LEU A 118 3.80 4.97 6.91
C LEU A 118 4.98 4.07 7.32
N GLY A 119 6.05 4.03 6.51
CA GLY A 119 7.27 3.30 6.82
C GLY A 119 7.96 3.83 8.07
N ILE A 120 8.12 5.15 8.20
CA ILE A 120 8.74 5.81 9.36
C ILE A 120 7.94 5.54 10.63
N VAL A 121 6.61 5.75 10.63
CA VAL A 121 5.79 5.53 11.83
C VAL A 121 5.75 4.05 12.19
N THR A 122 5.72 3.15 11.21
CA THR A 122 5.76 1.69 11.44
C THR A 122 7.08 1.26 12.06
N PHE A 123 8.20 1.82 11.58
CA PHE A 123 9.52 1.60 12.18
C PHE A 123 9.56 2.07 13.64
N ARG A 124 9.10 3.30 13.89
CA ARG A 124 9.11 3.90 15.24
C ARG A 124 8.20 3.18 16.22
N ALA A 125 7.06 2.67 15.75
CA ALA A 125 6.11 1.92 16.58
C ALA A 125 6.66 0.60 17.11
N LYS A 126 7.62 -0.01 16.40
CA LYS A 126 8.23 -1.32 16.75
C LYS A 126 7.21 -2.45 16.97
N VAL A 127 6.00 -2.32 16.41
CA VAL A 127 4.94 -3.33 16.49
C VAL A 127 5.16 -4.42 15.44
N PHE A 128 5.39 -4.04 14.19
CA PHE A 128 5.70 -4.98 13.13
C PHE A 128 7.17 -5.44 13.19
N PRO A 129 7.48 -6.65 12.70
CA PRO A 129 8.85 -7.08 12.46
C PRO A 129 9.62 -6.10 11.58
N LEU A 130 10.93 -5.98 11.82
CA LEU A 130 11.77 -5.04 11.08
C LEU A 130 11.80 -5.34 9.57
N TRP A 131 11.71 -6.61 9.19
CA TRP A 131 11.71 -7.01 7.78
C TRP A 131 10.51 -6.46 7.00
N ASN A 132 9.36 -6.21 7.64
CA ASN A 132 8.22 -5.54 6.99
C ASN A 132 8.57 -4.08 6.61
N VAL A 133 9.31 -3.39 7.48
CA VAL A 133 9.78 -2.03 7.21
C VAL A 133 10.83 -2.04 6.10
N LEU A 134 11.74 -3.02 6.12
CA LEU A 134 12.74 -3.17 5.07
C LEU A 134 12.10 -3.38 3.69
N LEU A 135 10.97 -4.08 3.58
CA LEU A 135 10.24 -4.21 2.32
C LEU A 135 9.74 -2.86 1.78
N PHE A 136 9.27 -1.96 2.64
CA PHE A 136 8.95 -0.59 2.22
C PHE A 136 10.18 0.18 1.75
N VAL A 137 11.32 0.01 2.43
CA VAL A 137 12.57 0.65 2.00
C VAL A 137 13.01 0.12 0.64
N VAL A 138 12.99 -1.20 0.44
CA VAL A 138 13.33 -1.82 -0.86
C VAL A 138 12.41 -1.31 -1.96
N MET A 139 11.11 -1.23 -1.70
CA MET A 139 10.14 -0.64 -2.62
C MET A 139 10.45 0.83 -2.96
N LEU A 140 10.82 1.66 -1.99
CA LEU A 140 11.17 3.06 -2.27
C LEU A 140 12.48 3.18 -3.05
N VAL A 141 13.47 2.37 -2.71
CA VAL A 141 14.79 2.35 -3.37
C VAL A 141 14.67 1.84 -4.81
N SER A 142 13.78 0.90 -5.10
CA SER A 142 13.58 0.41 -6.48
C SER A 142 13.12 1.50 -7.44
N PHE A 143 12.51 2.58 -6.95
CA PHE A 143 12.11 3.73 -7.76
C PHE A 143 13.30 4.58 -8.22
N GLY A 144 14.43 4.53 -7.50
CA GLY A 144 15.62 5.34 -7.80
C GLY A 144 16.72 4.59 -8.55
N ILE A 145 16.53 3.31 -8.86
CA ILE A 145 17.54 2.48 -9.53
C ILE A 145 17.06 2.14 -10.95
N PRO A 146 17.79 2.57 -11.99
CA PRO A 146 17.46 2.23 -13.37
C PRO A 146 17.31 0.71 -13.56
N GLY A 147 16.20 0.29 -14.17
CA GLY A 147 15.89 -1.12 -14.43
C GLY A 147 15.17 -1.86 -13.30
N LEU A 148 15.13 -1.32 -12.07
CA LEU A 148 14.29 -1.86 -10.98
C LEU A 148 12.91 -1.20 -10.89
N GLU A 149 12.67 -0.15 -11.67
CA GLU A 149 11.41 0.60 -11.69
C GLU A 149 10.21 -0.30 -12.04
N SER A 150 10.38 -1.25 -12.96
CA SER A 150 9.35 -2.23 -13.35
C SER A 150 9.01 -3.25 -12.23
N TRP A 151 9.90 -3.40 -11.25
CA TRP A 151 9.73 -4.28 -10.10
C TRP A 151 9.13 -3.57 -8.88
N PHE A 152 8.90 -2.26 -8.97
CA PHE A 152 8.31 -1.46 -7.90
C PHE A 152 6.98 -2.03 -7.41
N ALA A 153 6.08 -2.39 -8.33
CA ALA A 153 4.78 -2.95 -7.99
C ALA A 153 4.91 -4.30 -7.27
N LEU A 154 5.88 -5.13 -7.65
CA LEU A 154 6.19 -6.36 -6.93
C LEU A 154 6.60 -6.08 -5.48
N PHE A 155 7.58 -5.21 -5.26
CA PHE A 155 8.06 -4.91 -3.90
C PHE A 155 6.98 -4.25 -3.03
N TRP A 156 6.15 -3.40 -3.63
CA TRP A 156 5.03 -2.79 -2.92
C TRP A 156 4.00 -3.83 -2.50
N GLY A 157 3.67 -4.74 -3.43
CA GLY A 157 2.76 -5.85 -3.14
C GLY A 157 3.31 -6.80 -2.09
N LEU A 158 4.62 -7.09 -2.11
CA LEU A 158 5.31 -7.87 -1.09
C LEU A 158 5.24 -7.20 0.29
N ALA A 159 5.46 -5.89 0.37
CA ALA A 159 5.38 -5.14 1.63
C ALA A 159 3.97 -5.26 2.26
N TYR A 160 2.91 -5.08 1.46
CA TYR A 160 1.54 -5.24 1.93
C TYR A 160 1.25 -6.71 2.30
N GLY A 161 1.58 -7.66 1.42
CA GLY A 161 1.38 -9.09 1.68
C GLY A 161 2.04 -9.57 2.97
N ALA A 162 3.28 -9.16 3.21
CA ALA A 162 4.04 -9.41 4.42
C ALA A 162 3.38 -8.87 5.69
N MET A 163 2.93 -7.61 5.65
CA MET A 163 2.22 -7.01 6.77
C MET A 163 0.87 -7.67 7.02
N GLY A 164 0.11 -7.95 5.96
CA GLY A 164 -1.16 -8.69 6.05
C GLY A 164 -0.96 -10.07 6.69
N TYR A 165 0.05 -10.82 6.25
CA TYR A 165 0.43 -12.09 6.86
C TYR A 165 0.77 -11.94 8.35
N THR A 166 1.51 -10.90 8.71
CA THR A 166 1.84 -10.59 10.11
C THR A 166 0.58 -10.33 10.94
N ILE A 167 -0.40 -9.63 10.38
CA ILE A 167 -1.68 -9.34 11.05
C ILE A 167 -2.48 -10.64 11.27
N VAL A 168 -2.66 -11.43 10.21
CA VAL A 168 -3.45 -12.68 10.24
C VAL A 168 -2.87 -13.69 11.23
N THR A 169 -1.54 -13.87 11.19
CA THR A 169 -0.82 -14.81 12.06
C THR A 169 -0.48 -14.24 13.43
N SER A 170 -0.73 -12.93 13.64
CA SER A 170 -0.39 -12.21 14.87
C SER A 170 1.10 -12.33 15.26
N ARG A 171 1.98 -12.45 14.26
CA ARG A 171 3.45 -12.55 14.41
C ARG A 171 4.12 -11.18 14.59
N TYR A 172 3.56 -10.36 15.47
CA TYR A 172 4.10 -9.03 15.78
C TYR A 172 5.44 -9.12 16.52
N ARG A 173 6.31 -8.13 16.33
CA ARG A 173 7.55 -7.96 17.11
C ARG A 173 7.22 -7.63 18.56
N ASN A 174 6.28 -6.72 18.77
CA ASN A 174 5.77 -6.38 20.10
C ASN A 174 4.28 -6.76 20.19
N LYS A 175 4.01 -7.97 20.70
CA LYS A 175 2.66 -8.51 20.83
C LYS A 175 1.82 -7.75 21.86
N GLU A 176 2.44 -7.25 22.92
CA GLU A 176 1.76 -6.50 23.98
C GLU A 176 1.28 -5.14 23.47
N ALA A 177 2.14 -4.40 22.76
CA ALA A 177 1.77 -3.14 22.12
C ALA A 177 0.63 -3.32 21.09
N ALA A 178 0.69 -4.41 20.31
CA ALA A 178 -0.37 -4.77 19.39
C ALA A 178 -1.70 -5.07 20.12
N ALA A 179 -1.67 -5.92 21.15
CA ALA A 179 -2.84 -6.26 21.94
C ALA A 179 -3.46 -5.03 22.61
N LYS A 180 -2.62 -4.16 23.18
CA LYS A 180 -3.02 -2.90 23.82
C LYS A 180 -3.68 -1.94 22.82
N SER A 181 -3.21 -1.90 21.58
CA SER A 181 -3.83 -1.09 20.52
C SER A 181 -5.21 -1.62 20.15
N LEU A 182 -5.31 -2.94 19.97
CA LEU A 182 -6.54 -3.62 19.53
C LEU A 182 -7.64 -3.65 20.60
N SER A 183 -7.30 -3.52 21.89
CA SER A 183 -8.26 -3.49 23.00
C SER A 183 -8.92 -2.15 23.25
N VAL A 184 -8.38 -1.05 22.69
CA VAL A 184 -9.03 0.29 22.78
C VAL A 184 -9.96 0.55 21.61
N ALA A 185 -9.84 -0.25 20.55
CA ALA A 185 -10.75 -0.21 19.42
C ALA A 185 -12.02 -1.07 19.64
N SER A 186 -12.20 -1.66 20.83
CA SER A 186 -13.39 -2.44 21.23
C SER A 186 -14.23 -1.68 22.24
#